data_AF-A0AA36G4B8-F1
#
_entry.id   AF-A0AA36G4B8-F1
#
_cell.length_a   1.000
_cell.length_b   1.000
_cell.length_c   1.000
_cell.angle_alpha   90.00
_cell.angle_beta   90.00
_cell.angle_gamma   90.00
#
_symmetry.space_group_name_H-M   'P 1'
#
loop_
_entity.id
_entity.type
_entity.pdbx_description
1 polymer ?
#
loop_
_entity_poly.entity_id
_entity_poly.type
_entity_poly.pdbx_seq_one_letter_code
_entity_poly.pdbx_strand_id
1 'polypeptide(L)'
;MARQPNWFCTPLPIIKFLQIVCALVVILFFMDGRQQWSPYTLIFLIAVITVVVNVVLLALHYFDVVRTNNAVPWLSVELAWNSILALSYLIAFGILTYDWWEIRGNRWSHHSATPPRNIGAAGWVNRVLCVAVASLINTVLALMLVQRLRIHKLA
;
A
#
# COMPACT_ATOMS: atom_id res chain seq x y z
N MET A 1 9.45 -2.70 27.70
CA MET A 1 9.33 -1.27 28.12
C MET A 1 8.55 -0.54 27.04
N ALA A 2 7.58 0.30 27.40
CA ALA A 2 6.89 1.16 26.44
C ALA A 2 7.76 2.41 26.15
N ARG A 3 7.81 2.85 24.88
CA ARG A 3 8.60 4.03 24.48
C ARG A 3 8.05 5.36 25.03
N GLN A 4 8.94 6.36 25.04
CA GLN A 4 8.59 7.76 25.33
C GLN A 4 7.51 8.30 24.39
N PRO A 5 6.69 9.29 24.81
CA PRO A 5 5.54 9.77 24.05
C PRO A 5 5.86 10.20 22.62
N ASN A 6 7.07 10.69 22.33
CA ASN A 6 7.50 11.18 21.02
C ASN A 6 7.83 10.08 20.00
N TRP A 7 7.65 8.79 20.33
CA TRP A 7 8.00 7.69 19.44
C TRP A 7 7.29 7.75 18.08
N PHE A 8 6.06 8.26 18.05
CA PHE A 8 5.26 8.42 16.82
C PHE A 8 5.81 9.50 15.87
N CYS A 9 6.62 10.44 16.37
CA CYS A 9 7.26 11.50 15.56
C CYS A 9 8.56 11.04 14.89
N THR A 10 8.93 9.76 15.02
CA THR A 10 10.11 9.23 14.34
C THR A 10 9.78 8.83 12.89
N PRO A 11 10.77 8.80 11.97
CA PRO A 11 10.49 8.57 10.53
C PRO A 11 9.75 7.27 10.23
N LEU A 12 10.06 6.19 10.95
CA LEU A 12 9.48 4.86 10.69
C LEU A 12 7.97 4.83 11.01
N PRO A 13 7.50 5.22 12.20
CA PRO A 13 6.07 5.31 12.48
C PRO A 13 5.31 6.22 11.53
N ILE A 14 5.88 7.38 11.15
CA ILE A 14 5.26 8.28 10.17
C ILE A 14 5.07 7.57 8.83
N ILE A 15 6.12 6.89 8.33
CA ILE A 15 6.05 6.11 7.09
C ILE A 15 4.93 5.06 7.19
N LYS A 16 4.91 4.26 8.26
CA LYS A 16 3.91 3.18 8.44
C LYS A 16 2.49 3.73 8.54
N PHE A 17 2.30 4.85 9.21
CA PHE A 17 1.00 5.49 9.33
C PHE A 17 0.48 5.99 7.98
N LEU A 18 1.34 6.65 7.18
CA LEU A 18 1.00 7.07 5.83
C LEU A 18 0.63 5.88 4.93
N GLN A 19 1.38 4.78 5.01
CA GLN A 19 1.06 3.55 4.28
C GLN A 19 -0.31 2.98 4.68
N ILE A 20 -0.64 3.00 5.98
CA ILE A 20 -1.96 2.59 6.48
C ILE A 20 -3.06 3.48 5.92
N VAL A 21 -2.90 4.81 5.99
CA VAL A 21 -3.89 5.75 5.45
C VAL A 21 -4.12 5.52 3.95
N CYS A 22 -3.05 5.39 3.16
CA CYS A 22 -3.17 5.06 1.74
C CYS A 22 -3.94 3.76 1.50
N ALA A 23 -3.62 2.71 2.26
CA ALA A 23 -4.29 1.42 2.14
C ALA A 23 -5.77 1.50 2.52
N LEU A 24 -6.13 2.26 3.56
CA LEU A 24 -7.53 2.48 3.95
C LEU A 24 -8.32 3.20 2.85
N VAL A 25 -7.73 4.21 2.21
CA VAL A 25 -8.38 4.89 1.08
C VAL A 25 -8.61 3.90 -0.07
N VAL A 26 -7.62 3.07 -0.42
CA VAL A 26 -7.78 2.03 -1.45
C VAL A 26 -8.89 1.04 -1.08
N ILE A 27 -8.96 0.59 0.18
CA ILE A 27 -10.03 -0.28 0.67
C ILE A 27 -11.41 0.34 0.42
N LEU A 28 -11.59 1.63 0.75
CA LEU A 28 -12.87 2.32 0.56
C LEU A 28 -13.31 2.36 -0.91
N PHE A 29 -12.40 2.68 -1.84
CA PHE A 29 -12.72 2.76 -3.27
C PHE A 29 -12.98 1.39 -3.93
N PHE A 30 -12.48 0.31 -3.34
CA PHE A 30 -12.60 -1.05 -3.87
C PHE A 30 -13.63 -1.91 -3.13
N MET A 31 -14.15 -1.45 -1.99
CA MET A 31 -15.11 -2.20 -1.17
C MET A 31 -16.33 -2.64 -1.97
N ASP A 32 -16.97 -1.72 -2.70
CA ASP A 32 -18.13 -2.00 -3.56
C ASP A 32 -17.73 -2.62 -4.90
N GLY A 33 -16.44 -2.53 -5.25
CA GLY A 33 -15.87 -2.96 -6.53
C GLY A 33 -15.46 -4.42 -6.60
N ARG A 34 -15.06 -5.00 -5.47
CA ARG A 34 -14.27 -6.24 -5.43
C ARG A 34 -14.86 -7.40 -6.23
N GLN A 35 -16.19 -7.55 -6.26
CA GLN A 35 -16.86 -8.67 -6.93
C GLN A 35 -16.99 -8.51 -8.46
N GLN A 36 -16.64 -7.35 -9.04
CA GLN A 36 -16.76 -7.09 -10.47
C GLN A 36 -15.68 -7.77 -11.31
N TRP A 37 -14.48 -7.89 -10.75
CA TRP A 37 -13.32 -8.41 -11.45
C TRP A 37 -12.27 -8.91 -10.45
N SER A 38 -11.67 -10.07 -10.69
CA SER A 38 -10.77 -10.72 -9.72
C SER A 38 -9.54 -9.86 -9.33
N PRO A 39 -8.92 -9.06 -10.22
CA PRO A 39 -7.89 -8.11 -9.83
C PRO A 39 -8.37 -7.02 -8.87
N TYR A 40 -9.63 -6.58 -8.92
CA TYR A 40 -10.15 -5.65 -7.91
C TYR A 40 -10.17 -6.29 -6.52
N THR A 41 -10.57 -7.57 -6.42
CA THR A 41 -10.48 -8.33 -5.17
C THR A 41 -9.02 -8.46 -4.71
N LEU A 42 -8.09 -8.74 -5.63
CA LEU A 42 -6.68 -8.86 -5.28
C LEU A 42 -6.10 -7.53 -4.75
N ILE A 43 -6.38 -6.40 -5.41
CA ILE A 43 -5.97 -5.06 -4.96
C ILE A 43 -6.54 -4.75 -3.59
N PHE A 44 -7.82 -5.07 -3.37
CA PHE A 44 -8.47 -4.93 -2.07
C PHE A 44 -7.76 -5.75 -0.98
N LEU A 45 -7.46 -7.03 -1.25
CA LEU A 45 -6.76 -7.90 -0.31
C LEU A 45 -5.33 -7.40 0.00
N ILE A 46 -4.59 -6.95 -1.01
CA ILE A 46 -3.27 -6.35 -0.82
C ILE A 46 -3.36 -5.16 0.14
N ALA A 47 -4.36 -4.29 -0.02
CA ALA A 47 -4.56 -3.15 0.86
C ALA A 47 -4.92 -3.57 2.30
N VAL A 48 -5.78 -4.59 2.48
CA VAL A 48 -6.09 -5.15 3.81
C VAL A 48 -4.84 -5.71 4.48
N ILE A 49 -4.07 -6.54 3.77
CA ILE A 49 -2.81 -7.11 4.27
C ILE A 49 -1.82 -5.98 4.63
N THR A 50 -1.79 -4.92 3.83
CA THR A 50 -0.94 -3.74 4.08
C THR A 50 -1.25 -3.09 5.42
N VAL A 51 -2.53 -2.90 5.74
CA VAL A 51 -2.96 -2.36 7.04
C VAL A 51 -2.50 -3.27 8.17
N VAL A 52 -2.79 -4.57 8.08
CA VAL A 52 -2.47 -5.54 9.14
C VAL A 52 -0.97 -5.60 9.41
N VAL A 53 -0.16 -5.78 8.36
CA VAL A 53 1.30 -5.89 8.51
C VAL A 53 1.91 -4.60 9.06
N ASN A 54 1.47 -3.42 8.59
CA ASN A 54 2.00 -2.16 9.10
C ASN A 54 1.59 -1.89 10.56
N VAL A 55 0.40 -2.31 10.99
CA VAL A 55 0.00 -2.28 12.41
C VAL A 55 0.89 -3.19 13.25
N VAL A 56 1.18 -4.40 12.78
CA VAL A 56 2.09 -5.32 13.46
C VAL A 56 3.50 -4.73 13.56
N LEU A 57 4.05 -4.16 12.47
CA LEU A 57 5.36 -3.51 12.47
C LEU A 57 5.40 -2.31 13.43
N LEU A 58 4.33 -1.52 13.51
CA LEU A 58 4.20 -0.43 14.49
C LEU A 58 4.19 -0.96 15.92
N ALA A 59 3.46 -2.03 16.20
CA ALA A 59 3.43 -2.65 17.52
C ALA A 59 4.83 -3.18 17.91
N LEU A 60 5.51 -3.89 17.02
CA LEU A 60 6.87 -4.38 17.24
C LEU A 60 7.87 -3.23 17.49
N HIS A 61 7.69 -2.11 16.81
CA HIS A 61 8.47 -0.90 17.05
C HIS A 61 8.16 -0.24 18.39
N TYR A 62 6.89 -0.18 18.78
CA TYR A 62 6.43 0.39 20.05
C TYR A 62 6.95 -0.39 21.26
N PHE A 63 6.96 -1.72 21.18
CA PHE A 63 7.47 -2.60 22.24
C PHE A 63 9.00 -2.76 22.24
N ASP A 64 9.72 -2.02 21.38
CA ASP A 64 11.18 -2.08 21.21
C ASP A 64 11.73 -3.48 20.85
N VAL A 65 10.88 -4.38 20.34
CA VAL A 65 11.27 -5.74 19.92
C VAL A 65 12.37 -5.68 18.86
N VAL A 66 12.29 -4.68 17.97
CA VAL A 66 13.27 -4.41 16.91
C VAL A 66 14.67 -4.13 17.47
N ARG A 67 14.76 -3.51 18.65
CA ARG A 67 16.04 -3.14 19.27
C ARG A 67 16.60 -4.26 20.14
N THR A 68 15.73 -5.05 20.77
CA THR A 68 16.14 -6.10 21.71
C THR A 68 16.42 -7.43 21.02
N ASN A 69 15.84 -7.66 19.85
CA ASN A 69 16.00 -8.91 19.11
C ASN A 69 16.96 -8.75 17.92
N ASN A 70 18.23 -9.10 18.14
CA ASN A 70 19.27 -9.07 17.11
C ASN A 70 19.22 -10.27 16.15
N ALA A 71 18.35 -11.27 16.38
CA ALA A 71 18.26 -12.45 15.53
C ALA A 71 17.60 -12.17 14.17
N VAL A 72 16.83 -11.07 14.07
CA VAL A 72 16.08 -10.71 12.85
C VAL A 72 16.74 -9.49 12.19
N PRO A 73 17.02 -9.52 10.88
CA PRO A 73 17.56 -8.38 10.15
C PRO A 73 16.44 -7.36 9.85
N TRP A 74 15.96 -6.66 10.89
CA TRP A 74 14.79 -5.78 10.83
C TRP A 74 14.82 -4.76 9.70
N LEU A 75 15.98 -4.15 9.45
CA LEU A 75 16.13 -3.17 8.39
C LEU A 75 15.94 -3.79 6.99
N SER A 76 16.41 -5.03 6.79
CA SER A 76 16.19 -5.77 5.55
C SER A 76 14.73 -6.18 5.39
N VAL A 77 14.07 -6.58 6.49
CA VAL A 77 12.63 -6.90 6.51
C VAL A 77 11.80 -5.67 6.13
N GLU A 78 12.09 -4.51 6.71
CA GLU A 78 11.41 -3.26 6.39
C GLU A 78 11.61 -2.84 4.92
N LEU A 79 12.83 -3.00 4.41
CA LEU A 79 13.14 -2.70 3.02
C LEU A 79 12.38 -3.63 2.07
N ALA A 80 12.42 -4.94 2.33
CA ALA A 80 11.73 -5.94 1.53
C ALA A 80 10.23 -5.65 1.50
N TRP A 81 9.64 -5.40 2.66
CA TRP A 81 8.22 -5.07 2.77
C TRP A 81 7.84 -3.80 2.01
N ASN A 82 8.59 -2.71 2.18
CA ASN A 82 8.32 -1.46 1.45
C ASN A 82 8.48 -1.62 -0.06
N SER A 83 9.45 -2.43 -0.51
CA SER A 83 9.66 -2.72 -1.93
C SER A 83 8.51 -3.55 -2.51
N ILE A 84 8.03 -4.56 -1.77
CA ILE A 84 6.86 -5.36 -2.15
C ILE A 84 5.63 -4.46 -2.28
N LEU A 85 5.40 -3.55 -1.34
CA LEU A 85 4.29 -2.61 -1.39
C LEU A 85 4.39 -1.65 -2.59
N ALA A 86 5.57 -1.06 -2.82
CA ALA A 86 5.75 -0.17 -3.97
C ALA A 86 5.49 -0.89 -5.29
N LEU A 87 5.99 -2.13 -5.44
CA LEU A 87 5.79 -2.93 -6.64
C LEU A 87 4.32 -3.36 -6.81
N SER A 88 3.66 -3.78 -5.74
CA SER A 88 2.27 -4.24 -5.81
C SER A 88 1.32 -3.12 -6.21
N TYR A 89 1.49 -1.91 -5.67
CA TYR A 89 0.68 -0.76 -6.07
C TYR A 89 1.01 -0.26 -7.48
N LEU A 90 2.26 -0.39 -7.93
CA LEU A 90 2.63 -0.08 -9.32
C LEU A 90 1.96 -1.03 -10.31
N ILE A 91 1.98 -2.34 -10.03
CA ILE A 91 1.30 -3.35 -10.84
C ILE A 91 -0.21 -3.09 -10.83
N ALA A 92 -0.79 -2.82 -9.66
CA ALA A 92 -2.21 -2.48 -9.52
C ALA A 92 -2.58 -1.25 -10.37
N PHE A 93 -1.74 -0.21 -10.37
CA PHE A 93 -1.96 0.98 -11.21
C PHE A 93 -1.96 0.63 -12.71
N GLY A 94 -1.01 -0.21 -13.15
CA GLY A 94 -0.97 -0.68 -14.54
C GLY A 94 -2.24 -1.46 -14.93
N ILE A 95 -2.69 -2.37 -14.07
CA ILE A 95 -3.93 -3.15 -14.25
C ILE A 95 -5.14 -2.23 -14.39
N LEU A 96 -5.28 -1.23 -13.51
CA LEU A 96 -6.41 -0.32 -13.53
C LEU A 96 -6.38 0.65 -14.71
N THR A 97 -5.18 1.04 -15.16
CA THR A 97 -5.03 1.87 -16.37
C THR A 97 -5.43 1.10 -17.61
N TYR A 98 -5.04 -0.18 -17.70
CA TYR A 98 -5.50 -1.08 -18.75
C TYR A 98 -7.03 -1.25 -18.73
N ASP A 99 -7.59 -1.52 -17.55
CA ASP A 99 -9.02 -1.70 -17.37
C ASP A 99 -9.83 -0.45 -17.78
N TRP A 100 -9.36 0.72 -17.34
CA TRP A 100 -9.91 2.02 -17.75
C TRP A 100 -9.93 2.20 -19.27
N TRP A 101 -8.87 1.76 -19.95
CA TRP A 101 -8.76 1.83 -21.41
C TRP A 101 -9.76 0.89 -22.10
N GLU A 102 -9.88 -0.35 -21.63
CA GLU A 102 -10.84 -1.34 -22.16
C GLU A 102 -12.29 -0.87 -22.02
N ILE A 103 -12.65 -0.33 -20.86
CA ILE A 103 -13.97 0.22 -20.57
C ILE A 103 -14.32 1.37 -21.52
N ARG A 104 -13.38 2.27 -21.80
CA ARG A 104 -13.57 3.35 -22.80
C ARG A 104 -13.78 2.81 -24.21
N GLY A 105 -13.20 1.66 -24.52
CA GLY A 105 -13.44 0.92 -25.76
C GLY A 105 -14.72 0.09 -25.78
N ASN A 106 -15.58 0.20 -24.76
CA ASN A 106 -16.77 -0.64 -24.55
C ASN A 106 -16.46 -2.15 -24.49
N ARG A 107 -15.25 -2.53 -24.06
CA ARG A 107 -14.83 -3.92 -23.90
C ARG A 107 -14.98 -4.33 -22.43
N TRP A 108 -15.98 -5.16 -22.16
CA TRP A 108 -16.39 -5.57 -20.81
C TRP A 108 -16.20 -7.07 -20.54
N SER A 109 -15.64 -7.82 -21.48
CA SER A 109 -15.62 -9.30 -21.46
C SER A 109 -14.87 -9.91 -20.27
N HIS A 110 -13.95 -9.17 -19.65
CA HIS A 110 -13.20 -9.62 -18.47
C HIS A 110 -13.91 -9.34 -17.13
N HIS A 111 -15.01 -8.58 -17.14
CA HIS A 111 -15.80 -8.32 -15.94
C HIS A 111 -16.86 -9.40 -15.74
N SER A 112 -16.94 -9.95 -14.52
CA SER A 112 -17.97 -10.93 -14.14
C SER A 112 -19.31 -10.29 -13.78
N ALA A 113 -19.34 -8.99 -13.52
CA ALA A 113 -20.54 -8.24 -13.20
C ALA A 113 -20.49 -6.84 -13.78
N THR A 114 -21.67 -6.29 -14.09
CA THR A 114 -21.78 -4.87 -14.43
C THR A 114 -21.38 -4.00 -13.24
N PRO A 115 -20.79 -2.82 -13.49
CA PRO A 115 -20.52 -1.85 -12.44
C PRO A 115 -21.80 -1.48 -11.68
N PRO A 116 -21.72 -1.25 -10.36
CA PRO A 116 -22.86 -0.87 -9.58
C PRO A 116 -23.21 0.58 -9.92
N ARG A 117 -24.50 0.89 -9.89
CA ARG A 117 -25.04 2.17 -10.39
C ARG A 117 -24.41 3.41 -9.73
N ASN A 118 -23.85 3.28 -8.53
CA ASN A 118 -23.22 4.36 -7.78
C ASN A 118 -21.81 4.74 -8.26
N ILE A 119 -21.15 3.89 -9.07
CA ILE A 119 -19.72 4.09 -9.40
C ILE A 119 -19.57 4.97 -10.64
N GLY A 120 -20.34 4.72 -11.71
CA GLY A 120 -20.32 5.55 -12.93
C GLY A 120 -18.92 5.78 -13.51
N ALA A 121 -18.82 6.60 -14.58
CA ALA A 121 -17.54 6.90 -15.22
C ALA A 121 -16.50 7.52 -14.24
N ALA A 122 -16.97 8.42 -13.36
CA ALA A 122 -16.12 9.10 -12.38
C ALA A 122 -15.54 8.15 -11.32
N GLY A 123 -16.28 7.12 -10.90
CA GLY A 123 -15.81 6.17 -9.88
C GLY A 123 -14.64 5.32 -10.35
N TRP A 124 -14.59 4.94 -11.64
CA TRP A 124 -13.38 4.28 -12.17
C TRP A 124 -12.17 5.21 -12.22
N VAL A 125 -12.36 6.51 -12.54
CA VAL A 125 -11.24 7.49 -12.55
C VAL A 125 -10.67 7.52 -11.15
N ASN A 126 -11.56 7.62 -10.16
CA ASN A 126 -11.19 7.75 -8.77
C ASN A 126 -10.44 6.51 -8.26
N ARG A 127 -10.79 5.30 -8.72
CA ARG A 127 -10.03 4.08 -8.42
C ARG A 127 -8.61 4.14 -8.99
N VAL A 128 -8.47 4.53 -10.25
CA VAL A 128 -7.17 4.67 -10.93
C VAL A 128 -6.32 5.72 -10.21
N LEU A 129 -6.87 6.90 -9.94
CA LEU A 129 -6.18 8.00 -9.25
C LEU A 129 -5.79 7.62 -7.83
N CYS A 130 -6.69 6.98 -7.08
CA CYS A 130 -6.43 6.52 -5.72
C CYS A 130 -5.21 5.57 -5.69
N VAL A 131 -5.19 4.58 -6.57
CA VAL A 131 -4.08 3.62 -6.65
C VAL A 131 -2.81 4.26 -7.21
N ALA A 132 -2.92 5.21 -8.14
CA ALA A 132 -1.77 5.98 -8.63
C ALA A 132 -1.09 6.78 -7.50
N VAL A 133 -1.87 7.49 -6.69
CA VAL A 133 -1.38 8.26 -5.53
C VAL A 133 -0.79 7.32 -4.49
N ALA A 134 -1.47 6.21 -4.17
CA ALA A 134 -0.94 5.20 -3.27
C ALA A 134 0.38 4.62 -3.77
N SER A 135 0.50 4.34 -5.07
CA SER A 135 1.75 3.86 -5.69
C SER A 135 2.85 4.90 -5.53
N LEU A 136 2.61 6.16 -5.90
CA LEU A 136 3.60 7.23 -5.81
C LEU A 136 4.13 7.39 -4.38
N ILE A 137 3.22 7.46 -3.40
CA ILE A 137 3.58 7.61 -1.99
C ILE A 137 4.42 6.40 -1.54
N ASN A 138 3.98 5.17 -1.81
CA ASN A 138 4.73 3.98 -1.41
C ASN A 138 6.11 3.90 -2.07
N THR A 139 6.25 4.30 -3.33
CA THR A 139 7.54 4.36 -4.02
C THR A 139 8.47 5.40 -3.39
N VAL A 140 7.99 6.61 -3.11
CA VAL A 140 8.79 7.65 -2.45
C VAL A 140 9.27 7.17 -1.07
N LEU A 141 8.38 6.57 -0.27
CA LEU A 141 8.71 6.06 1.06
C LEU A 141 9.73 4.91 0.99
N ALA A 142 9.64 4.03 -0.01
CA ALA A 142 10.62 2.97 -0.25
C ALA A 142 12.01 3.56 -0.60
N LEU A 143 12.05 4.56 -1.48
CA LEU A 143 13.30 5.25 -1.87
C LEU A 143 13.97 5.97 -0.70
N MET A 144 13.20 6.62 0.18
CA MET A 144 13.73 7.24 1.40
C MET A 144 14.41 6.22 2.31
N LEU A 145 13.85 5.00 2.45
CA LEU A 145 14.45 3.94 3.25
C LEU A 145 15.73 3.40 2.62
N VAL A 146 15.77 3.26 1.29
CA VAL A 146 16.98 2.89 0.53
C VAL A 146 18.10 3.92 0.75
N GLN A 147 17.77 5.22 0.69
CA GLN A 147 18.75 6.29 0.94
C GLN A 147 19.33 6.19 2.36
N ARG A 148 18.48 5.97 3.38
CA ARG A 148 18.93 5.80 4.76
C ARG A 148 19.88 4.61 4.92
N LEU A 149 19.60 3.50 4.25
CA LEU A 149 20.45 2.32 4.22
C LEU A 149 21.82 2.59 3.58
N ARG A 150 21.83 3.36 2.48
CA ARG A 150 23.06 3.72 1.78
C ARG A 150 23.96 4.60 2.64
N ILE A 151 23.39 5.56 3.38
CA ILE A 151 24.13 6.41 4.31
C ILE A 151 24.76 5.57 5.43
N HIS A 152 24.01 4.63 6.02
CA HIS A 152 24.54 3.78 7.09
C HIS A 152 25.63 2.79 6.67
N LYS A 153 25.72 2.42 5.39
CA LYS A 153 26.81 1.56 4.87
C LYS A 153 28.10 2.34 4.53
N LEU A 154 28.03 3.66 4.49
CA LEU A 154 29.15 4.55 4.12
C LEU A 154 29.78 5.26 5.34
N ALA A 155 29.16 5.14 6.51
CA ALA A 155 29.64 5.67 7.80
C ALA A 155 30.22 4.53 8.65
#